data_AF-A0A816DRG4-F1
#
_entry.id   AF-A0A816DRG4-F1
#
_cell.length_a   1.000
_cell.length_b   1.000
_cell.length_c   1.000
_cell.angle_alpha   90.00
_cell.angle_beta   90.00
_cell.angle_gamma   90.00
#
_symmetry.space_group_name_H-M   'P 1'
#
loop_
_entity.id
_entity.type
_entity.pdbx_description
1 polymer ?
#
loop_
_entity_poly.entity_id
_entity_poly.type
_entity_poly.pdbx_seq_one_letter_code
_entity_poly.pdbx_strand_id
1 'polypeptide(L)'
;MTTTDDTDSITIDTAPVPPAEPLTNVERFRLPTENDQQWMYRKLFIETHWNDYNEERLLCLTQCYVNTKCLGCKYSEPLKSLLEQLEKKLNLKTTNKDVSSTTTTNRHQKLAEPNSDKDKQQIDERNKIIKIKERTPV
;
A
#
# COMPACT_ATOMS: atom_id res chain seq x y z
N MET A 1 24.17 25.57 69.06
CA MET A 1 24.00 26.70 68.12
C MET A 1 25.36 26.87 67.44
N THR A 2 25.60 26.56 66.18
CA THR A 2 24.76 26.26 65.01
C THR A 2 25.61 25.41 64.06
N THR A 3 25.05 24.30 63.56
CA THR A 3 25.64 23.45 62.52
C THR A 3 25.78 24.26 61.23
N THR A 4 26.98 24.28 60.65
CA THR A 4 27.25 24.82 59.31
C THR A 4 26.74 23.81 58.30
N ASP A 5 25.79 24.26 57.49
CA ASP A 5 25.12 23.53 56.43
C ASP A 5 25.97 23.61 55.16
N ASP A 6 26.70 22.54 54.83
CA ASP A 6 27.39 22.40 53.55
C ASP A 6 26.35 21.96 52.49
N THR A 7 25.71 22.91 51.83
CA THR A 7 24.97 22.65 50.59
C THR A 7 25.94 22.67 49.41
N ASP A 8 26.51 21.51 49.09
CA ASP A 8 27.17 21.29 47.82
C ASP A 8 26.16 21.49 46.68
N SER A 9 26.37 22.56 45.91
CA SER A 9 25.60 22.85 44.70
C SER A 9 25.96 21.84 43.62
N ILE A 10 25.13 20.81 43.46
CA ILE A 10 25.19 19.90 42.31
C ILE A 10 24.86 20.70 41.05
N THR A 11 25.91 21.10 40.33
CA THR A 11 25.80 21.55 38.94
C THR A 11 25.59 20.30 38.09
N ILE A 12 24.33 20.00 37.79
CA ILE A 12 23.96 19.06 36.73
C ILE A 12 24.33 19.72 35.40
N ASP A 13 25.48 19.30 34.87
CA ASP A 13 25.91 19.55 33.49
C ASP A 13 24.76 19.17 32.55
N THR A 14 24.01 20.17 32.11
CA THR A 14 22.94 20.00 31.15
C THR A 14 23.62 19.80 29.80
N ALA A 15 23.92 18.54 29.50
CA ALA A 15 24.32 18.12 28.17
C ALA A 15 23.37 18.76 27.14
N PRO A 16 23.91 19.29 26.03
CA PRO A 16 23.09 19.96 25.03
C PRO A 16 22.01 18.98 24.57
N VAL A 17 20.75 19.31 24.88
CA VAL A 17 19.59 18.59 24.38
C VAL A 17 19.78 18.46 22.87
N PRO A 18 19.93 17.23 22.33
CA PRO A 18 20.15 17.04 20.91
C PRO A 18 19.00 17.70 20.14
N PRO A 19 19.30 18.33 18.99
CA PRO A 19 18.31 19.10 18.23
C PRO A 19 17.11 18.21 17.92
N ALA A 20 15.95 18.65 18.40
CA ALA A 20 14.63 18.02 18.31
C ALA A 20 14.55 16.88 17.28
N GLU A 21 14.66 15.64 17.74
CA GLU A 21 14.33 14.50 16.90
C GLU A 21 12.87 14.64 16.45
N PRO A 22 12.55 14.41 15.16
CA PRO A 22 11.17 14.40 14.74
C PRO A 22 10.43 13.36 15.60
N LEU A 23 9.35 13.79 16.26
CA LEU A 23 8.55 13.05 17.26
C LEU A 23 8.05 11.66 16.79
N THR A 24 8.25 11.33 15.53
CA THR A 24 7.97 10.05 14.89
C THR A 24 9.27 9.29 14.68
N ASN A 25 9.76 8.60 15.71
CA ASN A 25 10.87 7.64 15.55
C ASN A 25 10.38 6.42 14.75
N VAL A 26 10.17 6.58 13.44
CA VAL A 26 9.65 5.54 12.55
C VAL A 26 10.67 4.42 12.38
N GLU A 27 11.96 4.69 12.50
CA GLU A 27 13.04 3.70 12.36
C GLU A 27 12.91 2.52 13.33
N ARG A 28 12.25 2.70 14.49
CA ARG A 28 11.98 1.60 15.43
C ARG A 28 11.11 0.47 14.84
N PHE A 29 10.38 0.74 13.76
CA PHE A 29 9.51 -0.25 13.10
C PHE A 29 10.21 -1.06 12.00
N ARG A 30 11.47 -0.73 11.69
CA ARG A 30 12.28 -1.45 10.69
C ARG A 30 12.68 -2.81 11.23
N LEU A 31 12.53 -3.85 10.41
CA LEU A 31 13.05 -5.17 10.76
C LEU A 31 14.49 -5.36 10.23
N PRO A 32 15.38 -6.06 10.95
CA PRO A 32 16.76 -6.29 10.50
C PRO A 32 16.86 -7.07 9.17
N THR A 33 15.88 -7.92 8.90
CA THR A 33 15.83 -8.79 7.72
C THR A 33 14.99 -8.20 6.58
N GLU A 34 14.53 -6.95 6.70
CA GLU A 34 13.66 -6.31 5.73
C GLU A 34 14.46 -5.70 4.58
N ASN A 35 13.98 -5.92 3.35
CA ASN A 35 14.57 -5.35 2.16
C ASN A 35 14.35 -3.82 2.12
N ASP A 36 15.33 -3.07 1.61
CA ASP A 36 15.29 -1.61 1.53
C ASP A 36 14.06 -1.08 0.78
N GLN A 37 13.63 -1.75 -0.31
CA GLN A 37 12.43 -1.34 -1.03
C GLN A 37 11.16 -1.50 -0.18
N GLN A 38 11.05 -2.60 0.58
CA GLN A 38 9.92 -2.82 1.49
C GLN A 38 9.93 -1.77 2.59
N TRP A 39 11.10 -1.53 3.19
CA TRP A 39 11.26 -0.52 4.23
C TRP A 39 10.89 0.88 3.73
N MET A 40 11.33 1.26 2.53
CA MET A 40 10.98 2.55 1.91
C MET A 40 9.47 2.75 1.82
N TYR A 41 8.73 1.74 1.33
CA TYR A 41 7.27 1.82 1.26
C TYR A 41 6.63 1.90 2.64
N ARG A 42 7.10 1.09 3.61
CA ARG A 42 6.55 1.12 4.98
C ARG A 42 6.79 2.45 5.65
N LYS A 43 8.02 2.95 5.62
CA LYS A 43 8.43 4.21 6.22
C LYS A 43 7.59 5.36 5.67
N LEU A 44 7.47 5.47 4.35
CA LEU A 44 6.68 6.51 3.70
C LEU A 44 5.19 6.44 4.12
N PHE A 45 4.64 5.23 4.20
CA PHE A 45 3.24 5.03 4.61
C PHE A 45 3.01 5.43 6.07
N ILE A 46 3.90 5.01 6.98
CA ILE A 46 3.84 5.32 8.41
C ILE A 46 3.98 6.83 8.63
N GLU A 47 4.97 7.48 8.01
CA GLU A 47 5.19 8.92 8.14
C GLU A 47 4.01 9.73 7.61
N THR A 48 3.42 9.32 6.48
CA THR A 48 2.31 10.05 5.86
C THR A 48 1.02 9.98 6.70
N HIS A 49 0.79 8.87 7.40
CA HIS A 49 -0.48 8.59 8.09
C HIS A 49 -0.35 8.49 9.61
N TRP A 50 0.79 8.90 10.19
CA TRP A 50 1.07 8.79 11.62
C TRP A 50 -0.02 9.42 12.50
N ASN A 51 -0.60 10.54 12.06
CA ASN A 51 -1.63 11.28 12.79
C ASN A 51 -3.06 10.87 12.43
N ASP A 52 -3.25 10.03 11.39
CA ASP A 52 -4.58 9.63 10.90
C ASP A 52 -5.12 8.38 11.62
N TYR A 53 -4.22 7.54 12.16
CA TYR A 53 -4.55 6.23 12.73
C TYR A 53 -3.77 5.98 14.03
N ASN A 54 -4.31 5.11 14.88
CA ASN A 54 -3.51 4.57 15.99
C ASN A 54 -2.37 3.69 15.45
N GLU A 55 -1.32 3.52 16.26
CA GLU A 55 -0.09 2.83 15.85
C GLU A 55 -0.35 1.40 15.34
N GLU A 56 -1.10 0.59 16.10
CA GLU A 56 -1.38 -0.80 15.74
C GLU A 56 -2.13 -0.92 14.41
N ARG A 57 -3.17 -0.09 14.22
CA ARG A 57 -3.94 -0.08 12.98
C ARG A 57 -3.09 0.40 11.80
N LEU A 58 -2.28 1.42 12.03
CA LEU A 58 -1.38 1.96 11.01
C LEU A 58 -0.37 0.91 10.55
N LEU A 59 0.26 0.18 11.48
CA LEU A 59 1.20 -0.89 11.16
C LEU A 59 0.52 -2.03 10.39
N CYS A 60 -0.70 -2.40 10.77
CA CYS A 60 -1.48 -3.40 10.04
C CYS A 60 -1.77 -2.96 8.59
N LEU A 61 -2.29 -1.74 8.40
CA LEU A 61 -2.56 -1.18 7.08
C LEU A 61 -1.28 -1.07 6.23
N THR A 62 -0.20 -0.64 6.85
CA THR A 62 1.13 -0.55 6.25
C THR A 62 1.58 -1.91 5.70
N GLN A 63 1.44 -2.97 6.49
CA GLN A 63 1.82 -4.32 6.05
C GLN A 63 0.96 -4.80 4.89
N CYS A 64 -0.35 -4.56 4.92
CA CYS A 64 -1.24 -4.89 3.81
C CYS A 64 -0.87 -4.12 2.53
N TYR A 65 -0.53 -2.83 2.65
CA TYR A 65 -0.07 -2.03 1.53
C TYR A 65 1.21 -2.60 0.91
N VAL A 66 2.24 -2.86 1.74
CA VAL A 66 3.53 -3.38 1.26
C VAL A 66 3.39 -4.78 0.67
N ASN A 67 2.57 -5.65 1.25
CA ASN A 67 2.27 -6.96 0.67
C ASN A 67 1.60 -6.82 -0.72
N THR A 68 0.74 -5.82 -0.91
CA THR A 68 0.13 -5.54 -2.22
C THR A 68 1.19 -5.08 -3.23
N LYS A 69 2.12 -4.21 -2.83
CA LYS A 69 3.12 -3.61 -3.75
C LYS A 69 4.31 -4.51 -4.04
N CYS A 70 4.84 -5.19 -3.03
CA CYS A 70 6.05 -5.99 -3.16
C CYS A 70 5.77 -7.47 -3.44
N LEU A 71 4.63 -8.00 -2.97
CA LEU A 71 4.29 -9.43 -3.08
C LEU A 71 3.08 -9.69 -4.00
N GLY A 72 2.39 -8.65 -4.47
CA GLY A 72 1.20 -8.80 -5.32
C GLY A 72 -0.01 -9.42 -4.61
N CYS A 73 -0.07 -9.35 -3.27
CA CYS A 73 -1.19 -9.88 -2.51
C CYS A 73 -2.51 -9.20 -2.88
N LYS A 74 -3.60 -9.96 -2.86
CA LYS A 74 -4.96 -9.47 -3.10
C LYS A 74 -5.76 -9.55 -1.82
N TYR A 75 -6.51 -8.49 -1.54
CA TYR A 75 -7.37 -8.36 -0.38
C TYR A 75 -8.82 -8.14 -0.83
N SER A 76 -9.77 -8.16 0.11
CA SER A 76 -11.16 -7.85 -0.18
C SER A 76 -11.31 -6.43 -0.76
N GLU A 77 -12.30 -6.23 -1.63
CA GLU A 77 -12.54 -4.93 -2.29
C GLU A 77 -12.62 -3.74 -1.31
N PRO A 78 -13.27 -3.84 -0.14
CA PRO A 78 -13.27 -2.73 0.83
C PRO A 78 -11.87 -2.35 1.32
N LEU A 79 -11.02 -3.33 1.63
CA LEU A 79 -9.66 -3.06 2.10
C LEU A 79 -8.78 -2.53 0.97
N LYS A 80 -8.90 -3.10 -0.23
CA LYS A 80 -8.18 -2.62 -1.41
C LYS A 80 -8.51 -1.17 -1.72
N SER A 81 -9.79 -0.81 -1.74
CA SER A 81 -10.24 0.57 -2.00
C SER A 81 -9.71 1.55 -0.95
N LEU A 82 -9.69 1.15 0.33
CA LEU A 82 -9.09 1.95 1.39
C LEU A 82 -7.58 2.16 1.15
N LEU A 83 -6.84 1.11 0.83
CA LEU A 83 -5.39 1.21 0.57
C LEU A 83 -5.09 2.11 -0.63
N GLU A 84 -5.88 2.02 -1.70
CA GLU A 84 -5.76 2.90 -2.87
C GLU A 84 -6.07 4.37 -2.53
N GLN A 85 -7.01 4.62 -1.61
CA GLN A 85 -7.31 5.96 -1.16
C GLN A 85 -6.17 6.57 -0.33
N LEU A 86 -5.57 5.78 0.56
CA LEU A 86 -4.42 6.18 1.37
C LEU A 86 -3.17 6.40 0.52
N GLU A 87 -2.93 5.53 -0.46
CA GLU A 87 -1.81 5.63 -1.39
C GLU A 87 -1.74 6.99 -2.11
N LYS A 88 -2.88 7.61 -2.41
CA LYS A 88 -2.93 8.91 -3.08
C LYS A 88 -2.25 10.04 -2.30
N LYS A 89 -2.12 9.91 -0.98
CA LYS A 89 -1.42 10.90 -0.13
C LYS A 89 0.10 10.67 -0.09
N LEU A 90 0.60 9.56 -0.62
CA LEU A 90 2.02 9.22 -0.56
C LEU A 90 2.81 10.04 -1.59
N ASN A 91 3.87 10.71 -1.15
CA ASN A 91 4.75 11.50 -2.00
C ASN A 91 5.81 10.64 -2.70
N LEU A 92 5.40 9.71 -3.56
CA LEU A 92 6.33 8.90 -4.34
C LEU A 92 7.01 9.78 -5.41
N LYS A 93 8.28 10.10 -5.20
CA LYS A 93 9.12 10.75 -6.22
C LYS A 93 9.48 9.73 -7.29
N THR A 94 8.67 9.63 -8.34
CA THR A 94 8.99 8.81 -9.51
C THR A 94 10.03 9.54 -10.36
N THR A 95 11.24 8.98 -10.46
CA THR A 95 12.24 9.43 -11.43
C THR A 95 11.84 8.90 -12.81
N ASN A 96 11.03 9.67 -13.55
CA ASN A 96 10.70 9.62 -14.99
C ASN A 96 10.13 8.31 -15.62
N LYS A 97 8.89 8.44 -16.16
CA LYS A 97 8.26 7.89 -17.40
C LYS A 97 8.72 6.51 -17.92
N ASP A 98 7.87 5.49 -18.14
CA ASP A 98 6.64 5.48 -18.95
C ASP A 98 5.70 4.31 -18.60
N VAL A 99 4.44 4.44 -19.06
CA VAL A 99 3.35 3.45 -19.17
C VAL A 99 2.38 3.30 -17.99
N SER A 100 1.35 4.14 -18.01
CA SER A 100 0.00 3.80 -17.54
C SER A 100 -0.51 2.54 -18.24
N SER A 101 -1.04 1.58 -17.48
CA SER A 101 -2.17 0.70 -17.87
C SER A 101 -2.61 -0.08 -16.61
N THR A 102 -3.62 0.38 -15.87
CA THR A 102 -4.99 -0.19 -15.90
C THR A 102 -5.05 -1.70 -16.13
N THR A 103 -5.50 -2.41 -15.10
CA THR A 103 -6.29 -3.66 -15.10
C THR A 103 -6.20 -4.55 -16.33
N THR A 104 -5.65 -5.78 -16.22
CA THR A 104 -6.19 -6.98 -16.90
C THR A 104 -5.69 -8.29 -16.26
N THR A 105 -6.69 -9.00 -15.73
CA THR A 105 -6.87 -10.43 -15.49
C THR A 105 -6.13 -11.45 -16.39
N ASN A 106 -5.66 -12.53 -15.75
CA ASN A 106 -5.37 -13.91 -16.21
C ASN A 106 -4.34 -14.16 -17.34
N ARG A 107 -3.27 -14.92 -17.01
CA ARG A 107 -2.84 -16.13 -17.77
C ARG A 107 -1.74 -16.95 -17.07
N HIS A 108 -2.08 -18.14 -16.56
CA HIS A 108 -1.47 -19.42 -16.95
C HIS A 108 -1.99 -20.58 -16.10
N GLN A 109 -2.91 -21.38 -16.65
CA GLN A 109 -2.64 -22.80 -16.80
C GLN A 109 -3.25 -23.30 -18.11
N LYS A 110 -2.38 -23.94 -18.88
CA LYS A 110 -2.43 -24.42 -20.26
C LYS A 110 -3.13 -25.78 -20.31
N LEU A 111 -3.94 -26.05 -21.34
CA LEU A 111 -4.04 -27.34 -22.05
C LEU A 111 -4.90 -27.21 -23.34
N ALA A 112 -4.22 -27.47 -24.47
CA ALA A 112 -4.67 -27.95 -25.79
C ALA A 112 -5.67 -27.16 -26.69
N GLU A 113 -5.24 -26.88 -27.93
CA GLU A 113 -5.97 -26.30 -29.08
C GLU A 113 -6.71 -27.37 -29.94
N PRO A 114 -7.57 -27.00 -30.93
CA PRO A 114 -7.04 -26.69 -32.27
C PRO A 114 -7.75 -25.57 -33.07
N ASN A 115 -6.91 -24.74 -33.73
CA ASN A 115 -6.91 -24.35 -35.15
C ASN A 115 -8.21 -23.88 -35.88
N SER A 116 -8.26 -22.60 -36.28
CA SER A 116 -8.31 -22.15 -37.70
C SER A 116 -8.93 -20.75 -37.86
N ASP A 117 -8.13 -19.87 -38.43
CA ASP A 117 -8.42 -18.63 -39.14
C ASP A 117 -9.66 -17.74 -38.82
N LYS A 118 -9.38 -16.76 -37.95
CA LYS A 118 -9.63 -15.31 -38.18
C LYS A 118 -11.09 -14.84 -38.17
N ASP A 119 -11.77 -15.15 -37.06
CA ASP A 119 -13.00 -14.54 -36.54
C ASP A 119 -12.89 -13.01 -36.27
N LYS A 120 -12.91 -12.21 -37.34
CA LYS A 120 -13.17 -10.76 -37.27
C LYS A 120 -14.43 -10.32 -38.03
N GLN A 121 -15.29 -11.25 -38.46
CA GLN A 121 -16.51 -10.92 -39.21
C GLN A 121 -17.81 -11.52 -38.65
N GLN A 122 -17.80 -12.25 -37.53
CA GLN A 122 -18.99 -12.97 -37.03
C GLN A 122 -19.67 -12.41 -35.76
N ILE A 123 -19.24 -11.24 -35.26
CA ILE A 123 -19.85 -10.65 -34.05
C ILE A 123 -21.16 -9.90 -34.36
N ASP A 124 -21.43 -9.53 -35.61
CA ASP A 124 -22.55 -8.65 -35.97
C ASP A 124 -23.83 -9.38 -36.42
N GLU A 125 -23.77 -10.67 -36.79
CA GLU A 125 -24.98 -11.45 -37.12
C GLU A 125 -25.66 -12.07 -35.90
N ARG A 126 -24.93 -12.22 -34.78
CA ARG A 126 -25.44 -12.91 -33.57
C ARG A 126 -26.50 -12.10 -32.80
N ASN A 127 -26.58 -10.79 -33.03
CA ASN A 127 -27.56 -9.91 -32.38
C ASN A 127 -28.91 -9.80 -33.11
N LYS A 128 -29.10 -10.48 -34.26
CA LYS A 128 -30.33 -10.37 -35.06
C LYS A 128 -31.33 -11.52 -34.86
N ILE A 129 -30.94 -12.64 -34.23
CA ILE A 129 -31.81 -13.83 -34.09
C ILE A 129 -32.53 -13.90 -32.72
N ILE A 130 -32.05 -13.21 -31.69
CA ILE A 130 -32.59 -13.32 -30.31
C ILE A 130 -33.94 -12.58 -30.13
N LYS A 131 -34.43 -11.82 -31.12
CA LYS A 131 -35.64 -10.97 -30.95
C LYS A 131 -36.96 -11.52 -31.54
N ILE A 132 -37.04 -12.80 -31.92
CA ILE A 132 -38.25 -13.35 -32.59
C ILE A 132 -38.91 -14.54 -31.87
N LYS A 133 -38.42 -15.04 -30.72
CA LYS A 133 -39.06 -16.19 -30.04
C LYS A 133 -39.49 -15.97 -28.58
N GLU A 134 -39.95 -14.75 -28.27
CA GLU A 134 -40.79 -14.48 -27.09
C GLU A 134 -42.24 -14.11 -27.49
N ARG A 135 -42.97 -15.08 -28.05
CA ARG A 135 -44.44 -15.18 -27.96
C ARG A 135 -44.85 -16.65 -28.03
N THR A 136 -44.87 -17.32 -26.88
CA THR A 136 -45.84 -18.40 -26.54
C THR A 136 -47.25 -17.78 -26.36
N PRO A 137 -48.40 -18.50 -26.24
CA PRO A 137 -48.73 -19.94 -26.13
C PRO A 137 -49.79 -20.36 -27.21
N VAL A 138 -50.34 -21.58 -27.35
CA VAL A 138 -51.23 -22.44 -26.52
C VAL A 138 -51.27 -23.82 -27.18
#